data_AF-A0A2U2X6R8-F1
#
_entry.id   AF-A0A2U2X6R8-F1
#
_cell.length_a   1.000
_cell.length_b   1.000
_cell.length_c   1.000
_cell.angle_alpha   90.00
_cell.angle_beta   90.00
_cell.angle_gamma   90.00
#
_symmetry.space_group_name_H-M   'P 1'
#
loop_
_entity.id
_entity.type
_entity.pdbx_description
1 polymer ?
#
loop_
_entity_poly.entity_id
_entity_poly.type
_entity_poly.pdbx_seq_one_letter_code
_entity_poly.pdbx_strand_id
1 'polypeptide(L)'
;MNTIKNLILLIIIVTLVGCSNDDSPKNNAPEVENQTMNMDENPTSDLLTTIIATDRDEDVLTYSIVSQTPANSVTINSTNGEIYIANASAFDYEQNTSIIVIIEVSDGVSETQSRLVINILDVNENG
;
A
#
# COMPACT_ATOMS: atom_id res chain seq x y z
N MET A 1 50.52 -57.92 8.52
CA MET A 1 49.62 -58.58 9.50
C MET A 1 49.26 -57.53 10.53
N ASN A 2 47.95 -57.29 10.69
CA ASN A 2 47.27 -56.58 11.77
C ASN A 2 46.84 -55.13 11.48
N THR A 3 45.56 -55.08 11.14
CA THR A 3 44.60 -54.00 10.97
C THR A 3 44.41 -53.13 12.22
N ILE A 4 44.39 -51.81 12.08
CA ILE A 4 43.70 -50.92 13.02
C ILE A 4 42.83 -49.93 12.21
N LYS A 5 41.55 -49.94 12.55
CA LYS A 5 40.43 -49.26 11.92
C LYS A 5 40.35 -47.78 12.31
N ASN A 6 39.80 -46.97 11.39
CA ASN A 6 39.42 -45.56 11.52
C ASN A 6 38.86 -45.15 12.88
N LEU A 7 39.16 -43.92 13.30
CA LEU A 7 38.17 -43.06 13.96
C LEU A 7 38.42 -41.58 13.63
N ILE A 8 37.92 -41.15 12.46
CA ILE A 8 37.64 -39.73 12.22
C ILE A 8 36.53 -39.35 13.21
N LEU A 9 36.85 -38.49 14.17
CA LEU A 9 35.84 -37.83 14.99
C LEU A 9 35.27 -36.68 14.16
N LEU A 10 34.30 -36.99 13.29
CA LEU A 10 33.42 -35.98 12.72
C LEU A 10 32.45 -35.58 13.84
N ILE A 11 32.68 -34.44 14.47
CA ILE A 11 31.66 -33.81 15.30
C ILE A 11 30.59 -33.29 14.32
N ILE A 12 29.62 -34.16 13.99
CA ILE A 12 28.36 -33.72 13.44
C ILE A 12 27.60 -33.12 14.61
N ILE A 13 27.68 -31.81 14.76
CA ILE A 13 26.66 -31.05 15.47
C ILE A 13 25.38 -31.28 14.67
N VAL A 14 24.60 -32.28 15.09
CA VAL A 14 23.21 -32.41 14.68
C VAL A 14 22.49 -31.31 15.43
N THR A 15 22.44 -30.12 14.83
CA THR A 15 21.38 -29.18 15.18
C THR A 15 20.09 -29.88 14.78
N LEU A 16 19.42 -30.48 15.76
CA LEU A 16 17.99 -30.73 15.69
C LEU A 16 17.33 -29.34 15.66
N VAL A 17 17.43 -28.65 14.51
CA VAL A 17 16.42 -27.69 14.14
C VAL A 17 15.23 -28.56 13.78
N GLY A 18 14.49 -28.95 14.81
CA GLY A 18 13.09 -29.28 14.64
C GLY A 18 12.42 -28.00 14.19
N CYS A 19 12.43 -27.73 12.89
CA CYS A 19 11.37 -26.94 12.31
C CYS A 19 10.12 -27.79 12.52
N SER A 20 9.25 -27.37 13.43
CA SER A 20 7.85 -27.71 13.32
C SER A 20 7.46 -27.38 11.89
N ASN A 21 7.10 -28.38 11.09
CA ASN A 21 6.48 -28.17 9.79
C ASN A 21 5.08 -27.60 10.08
N ASP A 22 5.02 -26.31 10.40
CA ASP A 22 3.77 -25.58 10.46
C ASP A 22 3.43 -25.21 9.00
N ASP A 23 2.82 -26.17 8.30
CA ASP A 23 2.37 -26.08 6.90
C ASP A 23 1.14 -25.17 6.74
N SER A 24 1.01 -24.13 7.56
CA SER A 24 0.01 -23.07 7.36
C SER A 24 0.42 -22.23 6.15
N PRO A 25 -0.49 -21.91 5.21
CA PRO A 25 -0.16 -20.97 4.13
C PRO A 25 0.25 -19.64 4.76
N LYS A 26 1.48 -19.22 4.47
CA LYS A 26 2.03 -17.99 5.03
C LYS A 26 1.60 -16.81 4.17
N ASN A 27 0.48 -16.19 4.53
CA ASN A 27 0.02 -14.94 3.92
C ASN A 27 1.11 -13.87 3.96
N ASN A 28 1.35 -13.20 2.84
CA ASN A 28 2.16 -12.00 2.73
C ASN A 28 1.18 -10.82 2.70
N ALA A 29 1.44 -9.76 3.44
CA ALA A 29 0.55 -8.61 3.44
C ALA A 29 0.71 -7.82 2.14
N PRO A 30 -0.32 -7.08 1.69
CA PRO A 30 -0.22 -6.24 0.51
C PRO A 30 0.89 -5.19 0.68
N GLU A 31 1.64 -4.95 -0.38
CA GLU A 31 2.64 -3.90 -0.46
C GLU A 31 2.08 -2.71 -1.24
N VAL A 32 2.08 -1.52 -0.62
CA VAL A 32 1.61 -0.28 -1.23
C VAL A 32 2.47 0.88 -0.75
N GLU A 33 2.82 1.78 -1.66
CA GLU A 33 3.68 2.94 -1.37
C GLU A 33 2.88 4.21 -1.12
N ASN A 34 3.48 5.13 -0.35
CA ASN A 34 2.95 6.48 -0.22
C ASN A 34 3.09 7.25 -1.55
N GLN A 35 2.11 8.08 -1.87
CA GLN A 35 2.08 8.86 -3.11
C GLN A 35 1.96 10.35 -2.81
N THR A 36 2.61 11.17 -3.64
CA THR A 36 2.44 12.62 -3.66
C THR A 36 2.26 13.08 -5.09
N MET A 37 1.27 13.94 -5.32
CA MET A 37 1.03 14.57 -6.62
C MET A 37 0.74 16.06 -6.47
N ASN A 38 0.88 16.79 -7.57
CA ASN A 38 0.45 18.17 -7.67
C ASN A 38 -0.66 18.25 -8.71
N MET A 39 -1.62 19.14 -8.50
CA MET A 39 -2.63 19.47 -9.49
C MET A 39 -3.03 20.93 -9.38
N ASP A 40 -3.41 21.50 -10.51
CA ASP A 40 -4.05 22.80 -10.53
C ASP A 40 -5.40 22.73 -9.80
N GLU A 41 -5.76 23.81 -9.14
CA GLU A 41 -7.08 23.98 -8.54
C GLU A 41 -8.22 23.98 -9.58
N ASN A 42 -9.46 23.94 -9.11
CA ASN A 42 -10.66 23.92 -9.95
C ASN A 42 -10.65 22.82 -11.02
N PRO A 43 -10.46 21.54 -10.63
CA PRO A 43 -10.32 20.44 -11.57
C PRO A 43 -11.56 20.29 -12.47
N THR A 44 -11.30 19.97 -13.74
CA THR A 44 -12.34 19.75 -14.77
C THR A 44 -12.57 18.27 -15.09
N SER A 45 -11.73 17.38 -14.55
CA SER A 45 -11.84 15.93 -14.67
C SER A 45 -12.06 15.32 -13.29
N ASP A 46 -12.89 14.29 -13.22
CA ASP A 46 -13.19 13.61 -11.96
C ASP A 46 -12.11 12.59 -11.56
N LEU A 47 -11.37 12.00 -12.51
CA LEU A 47 -10.33 11.00 -12.21
C LEU A 47 -9.03 11.69 -11.79
N LEU A 48 -8.49 11.33 -10.62
CA LEU A 48 -7.24 11.88 -10.10
C LEU A 48 -6.03 11.00 -10.38
N THR A 49 -6.07 9.76 -9.88
CA THR A 49 -4.93 8.84 -9.88
C THR A 49 -5.40 7.43 -9.57
N THR A 50 -4.48 6.47 -9.52
CA THR A 50 -4.72 5.10 -9.12
C THR A 50 -3.72 4.69 -8.04
N ILE A 51 -4.22 4.10 -6.96
CA ILE A 51 -3.37 3.46 -5.94
C ILE A 51 -2.92 2.11 -6.48
N ILE A 52 -1.61 1.96 -6.61
CA ILE A 52 -1.00 0.72 -7.08
C ILE A 52 -0.45 -0.04 -5.88
N ALA A 53 -0.99 -1.22 -5.66
CA ALA A 53 -0.53 -2.16 -4.67
C ALA A 53 -0.22 -3.51 -5.32
N THR A 54 0.65 -4.29 -4.69
CA THR A 54 0.99 -5.64 -5.12
C THR A 54 0.88 -6.58 -3.96
N ASP A 55 0.59 -7.84 -4.25
CA ASP A 55 0.65 -8.90 -3.26
C ASP A 55 1.50 -10.06 -3.80
N ARG A 56 2.32 -10.65 -2.93
CA ARG A 56 3.27 -11.69 -3.32
C ARG A 56 2.61 -13.05 -3.53
N ASP A 57 1.47 -13.28 -2.89
CA ASP A 57 0.66 -14.48 -3.03
C ASP A 57 -0.35 -14.35 -4.20
N GLU A 58 -0.35 -13.19 -4.88
CA GLU A 58 -1.24 -12.83 -6.00
C GLU A 58 -2.72 -12.78 -5.59
N ASP A 59 -2.99 -12.48 -4.32
CA ASP A 59 -4.35 -12.34 -3.80
C ASP A 59 -5.09 -11.15 -4.40
N VAL A 60 -6.42 -11.25 -4.44
CA VAL A 60 -7.28 -10.16 -4.93
C VAL A 60 -7.30 -9.03 -3.90
N LEU A 61 -6.83 -7.86 -4.30
CA LEU A 61 -6.76 -6.69 -3.44
C LEU A 61 -8.04 -5.86 -3.47
N THR A 62 -8.41 -5.36 -2.29
CA THR A 62 -9.49 -4.39 -2.11
C THR A 62 -8.97 -3.09 -1.51
N TYR A 63 -9.60 -1.98 -1.86
CA TYR A 63 -9.15 -0.64 -1.50
C TYR A 63 -10.25 0.14 -0.78
N SER A 64 -9.90 0.87 0.27
CA SER A 64 -10.83 1.74 1.00
C SER A 64 -10.17 3.00 1.54
N ILE A 65 -10.96 4.05 1.77
CA ILE A 65 -10.49 5.28 2.45
C ILE A 65 -10.74 5.14 3.94
N VAL A 66 -9.66 5.17 4.72
CA VAL A 66 -9.71 5.19 6.19
C VAL A 66 -10.04 6.59 6.69
N SER A 67 -9.37 7.60 6.12
CA SER A 67 -9.63 9.00 6.43
C SER A 67 -9.17 9.91 5.29
N GLN A 68 -9.74 11.11 5.24
CA GLN A 68 -9.36 12.13 4.28
C GLN A 68 -9.56 13.52 4.89
N THR A 69 -8.66 14.44 4.57
CA THR A 69 -8.72 15.85 4.97
C THR A 69 -8.49 16.72 3.75
N PRO A 70 -9.46 17.55 3.32
CA PRO A 70 -10.82 17.68 3.87
C PRO A 70 -11.67 16.41 3.71
N ALA A 71 -12.66 16.27 4.58
CA ALA A 71 -13.58 15.15 4.54
C ALA A 71 -14.41 15.15 3.23
N ASN A 72 -14.68 13.97 2.68
CA ASN A 72 -15.43 13.78 1.43
C ASN A 72 -14.85 14.51 0.21
N SER A 73 -13.53 14.73 0.17
CA SER A 73 -12.84 15.33 -0.98
C SER A 73 -12.76 14.35 -2.15
N VAL A 74 -12.55 13.05 -1.88
CA VAL A 74 -12.40 12.00 -2.88
C VAL A 74 -13.21 10.74 -2.55
N THR A 75 -13.43 9.92 -3.58
CA THR A 75 -13.85 8.51 -3.47
C THR A 75 -12.78 7.59 -4.06
N ILE A 76 -12.83 6.31 -3.69
CA ILE A 76 -11.95 5.26 -4.23
C ILE A 76 -12.80 4.13 -4.80
N ASN A 77 -12.44 3.64 -5.97
CA ASN A 77 -12.98 2.39 -6.49
C ASN A 77 -12.30 1.21 -5.77
N SER A 78 -13.11 0.42 -5.07
CA SER A 78 -12.62 -0.64 -4.19
C SER A 78 -11.95 -1.81 -4.89
N THR A 79 -12.04 -1.90 -6.22
CA THR A 79 -11.52 -3.05 -6.99
C THR A 79 -10.27 -2.75 -7.81
N ASN A 80 -10.08 -1.49 -8.21
CA ASN A 80 -8.97 -1.11 -9.07
C ASN A 80 -8.11 0.04 -8.49
N GLY A 81 -8.48 0.58 -7.33
CA GLY A 81 -7.73 1.63 -6.65
C GLY A 81 -7.82 3.00 -7.31
N GLU A 82 -8.68 3.22 -8.30
CA GLU A 82 -8.88 4.54 -8.91
C GLU A 82 -9.48 5.52 -7.90
N ILE A 83 -8.88 6.70 -7.81
CA ILE A 83 -9.31 7.81 -6.95
C ILE A 83 -10.03 8.83 -7.82
N TYR A 84 -11.24 9.20 -7.41
CA TYR A 84 -12.08 10.19 -8.07
C TYR A 84 -12.37 11.38 -7.15
N ILE A 85 -12.45 12.59 -7.70
CA ILE A 85 -12.94 13.79 -7.02
C ILE A 85 -14.41 13.58 -6.65
N ALA A 86 -14.71 13.72 -5.36
CA ALA A 86 -16.07 13.69 -4.84
C ALA A 86 -16.63 15.11 -4.62
N ASN A 87 -15.75 16.06 -4.31
CA ASN A 87 -16.09 17.44 -4.06
C ASN A 87 -15.03 18.37 -4.66
N ALA A 88 -15.34 18.94 -5.83
CA ALA A 88 -14.42 19.84 -6.53
C ALA A 88 -14.07 21.10 -5.72
N SER A 89 -14.96 21.60 -4.87
CA SER A 89 -14.68 22.77 -4.00
C SER A 89 -13.64 22.49 -2.91
N ALA A 90 -13.28 21.22 -2.67
CA ALA A 90 -12.15 20.89 -1.82
C ALA A 90 -10.79 21.19 -2.50
N PHE A 91 -10.80 21.37 -3.82
CA PHE A 91 -9.63 21.62 -4.68
C PHE A 91 -9.56 23.08 -5.14
N ASP A 92 -9.99 23.99 -4.28
CA ASP A 92 -9.84 25.45 -4.39
C ASP A 92 -8.66 25.83 -3.48
N TYR A 93 -7.63 26.47 -4.06
CA TYR A 93 -6.38 26.77 -3.37
C TYR A 93 -6.58 27.73 -2.18
N GLU A 94 -7.48 28.72 -2.33
CA GLU A 94 -7.82 29.66 -1.26
C GLU A 94 -8.49 28.96 -0.07
N GLN A 95 -9.15 27.82 -0.31
CA GLN A 95 -9.76 27.01 0.76
C GLN A 95 -8.79 25.99 1.34
N ASN A 96 -8.09 25.25 0.48
CA ASN A 96 -7.21 24.15 0.86
C ASN A 96 -5.99 24.13 -0.06
N THR A 97 -4.79 24.19 0.53
CA THR A 97 -3.55 24.06 -0.23
C THR A 97 -3.13 22.60 -0.46
N SER A 98 -3.79 21.65 0.23
CA SER A 98 -3.55 20.23 0.04
C SER A 98 -4.73 19.37 0.49
N ILE A 99 -4.78 18.16 -0.06
CA ILE A 99 -5.68 17.09 0.36
C ILE A 99 -4.83 15.89 0.78
N ILE A 100 -5.11 15.33 1.95
CA ILE A 100 -4.43 14.16 2.49
C ILE A 100 -5.44 13.03 2.62
N VAL A 101 -5.13 11.87 2.04
CA VAL A 101 -5.99 10.68 2.07
C VAL A 101 -5.18 9.52 2.65
N ILE A 102 -5.74 8.84 3.64
CA ILE A 102 -5.22 7.57 4.19
C ILE A 102 -6.06 6.45 3.62
N ILE A 103 -5.38 5.51 2.96
CA ILE A 103 -5.98 4.46 2.16
C ILE A 103 -5.53 3.13 2.73
N GLU A 104 -6.45 2.18 2.80
CA GLU A 104 -6.18 0.81 3.23
C GLU A 104 -6.33 -0.13 2.05
N VAL A 105 -5.37 -1.04 1.94
CA VAL A 105 -5.34 -2.12 0.97
C VAL A 105 -5.40 -3.44 1.73
N SER A 106 -6.35 -4.30 1.38
CA SER A 106 -6.53 -5.60 2.03
C SER A 106 -6.56 -6.73 1.01
N ASP A 107 -5.88 -7.83 1.33
CA ASP A 107 -5.97 -9.14 0.66
C ASP A 107 -7.11 -10.03 1.23
N GLY A 108 -7.87 -9.52 2.22
CA GLY A 108 -8.91 -10.25 2.95
C GLY A 108 -8.44 -10.94 4.25
N VAL A 109 -7.13 -10.93 4.54
CA VAL A 109 -6.49 -11.50 5.73
C VAL A 109 -5.64 -10.45 6.47
N SER A 110 -4.80 -9.74 5.74
CA SER A 110 -3.92 -8.66 6.18
C SER A 110 -4.32 -7.33 5.54
N GLU A 111 -3.88 -6.24 6.18
CA GLU A 111 -4.17 -4.87 5.77
C GLU A 111 -2.89 -4.04 5.82
N THR A 112 -2.69 -3.21 4.80
CA THR A 112 -1.60 -2.23 4.73
C THR A 112 -2.17 -0.87 4.38
N GLN A 113 -1.65 0.19 5.02
CA GLN A 113 -2.09 1.55 4.79
C GLN A 113 -1.06 2.36 4.01
N SER A 114 -1.55 3.20 3.09
CA SER A 114 -0.75 4.20 2.38
C SER A 114 -1.36 5.60 2.54
N ARG A 115 -0.51 6.61 2.34
CA ARG A 115 -0.88 8.02 2.34
C ARG A 115 -0.74 8.59 0.92
N LEU A 116 -1.81 9.21 0.43
CA LEU A 116 -1.81 10.04 -0.76
C LEU A 116 -1.86 11.52 -0.34
N VAL A 117 -0.90 12.32 -0.82
CA VAL A 117 -0.88 13.78 -0.64
C VAL A 117 -1.07 14.44 -2.00
N ILE A 118 -2.08 15.30 -2.10
CA ILE A 118 -2.37 16.08 -3.29
C ILE A 118 -2.08 17.54 -2.94
N ASN A 119 -1.03 18.13 -3.51
CA ASN A 119 -0.78 19.56 -3.37
C ASN A 119 -1.58 20.30 -4.44
N ILE A 120 -2.34 21.31 -4.02
CA ILE A 120 -3.14 22.14 -4.92
C ILE A 120 -2.28 23.33 -5.31
N LEU A 121 -2.21 23.62 -6.61
CA LEU A 121 -1.48 24.74 -7.17
C LEU A 121 -2.45 25.89 -7.46
N ASP A 122 -2.10 27.07 -6.96
CA ASP A 122 -2.77 28.35 -7.24
C ASP A 122 -2.68 28.67 -8.74
N VAL A 123 -3.84 28.94 -9.35
CA VAL A 123 -3.99 29.41 -10.71
C VAL A 123 -4.66 30.78 -10.67
N ASN A 124 -3.94 31.83 -11.11
CA ASN A 124 -4.49 33.19 -11.08
C ASN A 124 -5.81 33.31 -11.88
N GLU A 125 -6.90 33.59 -11.16
CA GLU A 125 -8.26 33.72 -11.70
C GLU A 125 -8.65 35.17 -12.05
N ASN A 126 -7.79 36.14 -11.72
CA ASN A 126 -8.08 37.56 -11.96
C ASN A 126 -7.88 37.91 -13.44
N GLY A 127 -9.00 38.00 -14.18
CA GLY A 127 -9.09 38.48 -15.56
C GLY A 127 -10.13 39.58 -15.73
#